data_AF-A0A4P7HC10-F1
#
_entry.id   AF-A0A4P7HC10-F1
#
_cell.length_a   1.000
_cell.length_b   1.000
_cell.length_c   1.000
_cell.angle_alpha   90.00
_cell.angle_beta   90.00
_cell.angle_gamma   90.00
#
_symmetry.space_group_name_H-M   'P 1'
#
loop_
_entity.id
_entity.type
_entity.pdbx_description
1 polymer ?
#
loop_
_entity_poly.entity_id
_entity_poly.type
_entity_poly.pdbx_seq_one_letter_code
_entity_poly.pdbx_strand_id
1 'polypeptide(L)'
;MSDTADSHDPLTDLSTWTIERLQALVAVAGDRQLEAVRVVAQGHVYDFGEPSDLRRRWAKLSLWANGRMSGEGSAGRQRKAQNNFMLRTWVIDKLGPIAEDSDWSPEALATHTLFELSLTPHQARALGERWTELPIDQIRELRRHKNLTAHIERLAAHLQPSALRDQLLEWAQTRRYLP
;
A
#
# COMPACT_ATOMS: atom_id res chain seq x y z
N MET A 1 -37.78 -31.96 3.60
CA MET A 1 -36.53 -32.64 3.20
C MET A 1 -36.43 -32.58 1.69
N SER A 2 -35.50 -31.77 1.20
CA SER A 2 -34.80 -31.95 -0.07
C SER A 2 -33.64 -30.97 -0.03
N ASP A 3 -32.47 -31.51 0.32
CA ASP A 3 -31.17 -30.89 0.14
C ASP A 3 -30.99 -30.50 -1.33
N THR A 4 -30.92 -29.20 -1.59
CA THR A 4 -30.18 -28.70 -2.75
C THR A 4 -28.81 -28.32 -2.26
N ALA A 5 -27.87 -29.25 -2.50
CA ALA A 5 -26.45 -29.05 -2.33
C ALA A 5 -26.03 -27.74 -3.00
N ASP A 6 -25.56 -26.83 -2.17
CA ASP A 6 -24.94 -25.57 -2.56
C ASP A 6 -23.70 -25.91 -3.40
N SER A 7 -23.82 -25.75 -4.72
CA SER A 7 -22.70 -25.99 -5.63
C SER A 7 -21.72 -24.83 -5.49
N HIS A 8 -20.78 -24.97 -4.56
CA HIS A 8 -19.62 -24.10 -4.46
C HIS A 8 -18.78 -24.26 -5.73
N ASP A 9 -18.93 -23.34 -6.67
CA ASP A 9 -18.04 -23.25 -7.83
C ASP A 9 -16.62 -22.95 -7.30
N PRO A 10 -15.60 -23.80 -7.58
CA PRO A 10 -14.24 -23.62 -7.08
C PRO A 10 -13.52 -22.36 -7.61
N LEU A 11 -14.14 -21.59 -8.50
CA LEU A 11 -13.74 -20.23 -8.89
C LEU A 11 -14.28 -19.13 -7.96
N THR A 12 -15.13 -19.46 -6.99
CA THR A 12 -15.91 -18.46 -6.21
C THR A 12 -15.16 -17.95 -4.98
N ASP A 13 -14.23 -18.72 -4.41
CA ASP A 13 -13.49 -18.30 -3.22
C ASP A 13 -11.97 -18.38 -3.41
N LEU A 14 -11.41 -17.27 -3.88
CA LEU A 14 -9.96 -17.09 -4.04
C LEU A 14 -9.18 -17.20 -2.72
N SER A 15 -9.83 -17.05 -1.55
CA SER A 15 -9.14 -17.11 -0.25
C SER A 15 -8.67 -18.52 0.13
N THR A 16 -9.24 -19.55 -0.51
CA THR A 16 -8.84 -20.94 -0.31
C THR A 16 -7.72 -21.38 -1.26
N TRP A 17 -7.34 -20.53 -2.22
CA TRP A 17 -6.37 -20.89 -3.25
C TRP A 17 -4.93 -20.77 -2.73
N THR A 18 -4.06 -21.64 -3.22
CA THR A 18 -2.63 -21.55 -2.90
C THR A 18 -1.99 -20.33 -3.56
N ILE A 19 -0.85 -19.89 -3.01
CA ILE A 19 -0.05 -18.79 -3.58
C ILE A 19 0.29 -19.07 -5.05
N GLU A 20 0.71 -20.29 -5.38
CA GLU A 20 1.12 -20.67 -6.74
C GLU A 20 -0.05 -20.56 -7.74
N ARG A 21 -1.26 -20.95 -7.32
CA ARG A 21 -2.45 -20.86 -8.16
C ARG A 21 -2.85 -19.40 -8.39
N LEU A 22 -2.79 -18.57 -7.36
CA LEU A 22 -3.06 -17.14 -7.48
C LEU A 22 -1.97 -16.42 -8.29
N GLN A 23 -0.71 -16.86 -8.20
CA GLN A 23 0.37 -16.35 -9.04
C GLN A 23 0.11 -16.62 -10.53
N ALA A 24 -0.29 -17.85 -10.87
CA ALA A 24 -0.67 -18.18 -12.25
C ALA A 24 -1.85 -17.33 -12.74
N LEU A 25 -2.84 -17.06 -11.88
CA LEU A 25 -3.97 -16.19 -12.21
C LEU A 25 -3.50 -14.75 -12.46
N VAL A 26 -2.64 -14.18 -11.63
CA VAL A 26 -2.12 -12.80 -11.77
C VAL A 26 -1.44 -12.59 -13.12
N ALA A 27 -0.81 -13.61 -13.70
CA ALA A 27 -0.14 -13.50 -15.00
C ALA A 27 -1.10 -13.22 -16.18
N VAL A 28 -2.37 -13.63 -16.07
CA VAL A 28 -3.37 -13.54 -17.16
C VAL A 28 -4.61 -12.73 -16.80
N ALA A 29 -4.78 -12.37 -15.54
CA ALA A 29 -5.95 -11.69 -15.00
C ALA A 29 -6.09 -10.24 -15.48
N GLY A 30 -7.35 -9.80 -15.63
CA GLY A 30 -7.70 -8.39 -15.74
C GLY A 30 -7.83 -7.69 -14.39
N ASP A 31 -7.94 -6.36 -14.38
CA ASP A 31 -7.89 -5.51 -13.18
C ASP A 31 -8.80 -5.94 -12.03
N ARG A 32 -10.04 -6.34 -12.31
CA ARG A 32 -10.98 -6.78 -11.27
C ARG A 32 -10.47 -8.02 -10.52
N GLN A 33 -9.91 -8.97 -11.26
CA GLN A 33 -9.35 -10.20 -10.67
C GLN A 33 -8.04 -9.89 -9.95
N LEU A 34 -7.20 -9.01 -10.51
CA LEU A 34 -5.98 -8.54 -9.85
C LEU A 34 -6.27 -7.87 -8.51
N GLU A 35 -7.31 -7.03 -8.44
CA GLU A 35 -7.75 -6.40 -7.18
C GLU A 35 -8.22 -7.45 -6.17
N ALA A 36 -8.98 -8.47 -6.61
CA ALA A 36 -9.41 -9.56 -5.74
C ALA A 36 -8.22 -10.36 -5.18
N VAL A 37 -7.25 -10.73 -6.03
CA VAL A 37 -6.01 -11.40 -5.58
C VAL A 37 -5.23 -10.52 -4.61
N ARG A 38 -5.10 -9.22 -4.89
CA ARG A 38 -4.43 -8.26 -4.00
C ARG A 38 -5.08 -8.24 -2.61
N VAL A 39 -6.41 -8.14 -2.54
CA VAL A 39 -7.16 -8.10 -1.27
C VAL A 39 -7.01 -9.42 -0.51
N VAL A 40 -7.17 -10.56 -1.16
CA VAL A 40 -7.01 -11.88 -0.54
C VAL A 40 -5.59 -12.04 0.02
N ALA A 41 -4.58 -11.79 -0.81
CA ALA A 41 -3.19 -11.89 -0.39
C ALA A 41 -2.88 -10.94 0.78
N GLN A 42 -3.40 -9.71 0.77
CA GLN A 42 -3.27 -8.78 1.89
C GLN A 42 -3.93 -9.31 3.18
N GLY A 43 -5.06 -10.02 3.08
CA GLY A 43 -5.71 -10.67 4.21
C GLY A 43 -4.78 -11.67 4.91
N HIS A 44 -4.14 -12.56 4.15
CA HIS A 44 -3.16 -13.52 4.68
C HIS A 44 -1.93 -12.84 5.31
N VAL A 45 -1.47 -11.70 4.74
CA VAL A 45 -0.39 -10.92 5.37
C VAL A 45 -0.75 -10.51 6.79
N TYR A 46 -2.01 -10.18 7.06
CA TYR A 46 -2.46 -9.74 8.39
C TYR A 46 -2.83 -10.88 9.34
N ASP A 47 -2.90 -12.11 8.85
CA ASP A 47 -3.15 -13.28 9.70
C ASP A 47 -1.94 -13.59 10.58
N PHE A 48 -2.10 -13.45 11.90
CA PHE A 48 -1.05 -13.74 12.88
C PHE A 48 -0.86 -15.24 13.15
N GLY A 49 -1.77 -16.10 12.67
CA GLY A 49 -1.62 -17.54 12.70
C GLY A 49 -0.63 -18.07 11.67
N GLU A 50 -0.34 -17.31 10.62
CA GLU A 50 0.61 -17.71 9.58
C GLU A 50 2.08 -17.44 9.95
N PRO A 51 3.02 -18.31 9.55
CA PRO A 51 4.45 -18.04 9.69
C PRO A 51 4.89 -16.78 8.95
N SER A 52 5.85 -16.04 9.52
CA SER A 52 6.33 -14.77 8.95
C SER A 52 6.80 -14.87 7.49
N ASP A 53 7.46 -15.96 7.10
CA ASP A 53 7.92 -16.15 5.72
C ASP A 53 6.77 -16.36 4.75
N LEU A 54 5.72 -17.07 5.17
CA LEU A 54 4.51 -17.25 4.37
C LEU A 54 3.80 -15.90 4.17
N ARG A 55 3.66 -15.12 5.24
CA ARG A 55 3.09 -13.76 5.19
C ARG A 55 3.88 -12.85 4.26
N ARG A 56 5.20 -12.94 4.22
CA ARG A 56 6.03 -12.20 3.24
C ARG A 56 5.77 -12.63 1.80
N ARG A 57 5.59 -13.93 1.54
CA ARG A 57 5.23 -14.43 0.20
C ARG A 57 3.86 -13.91 -0.25
N TRP A 58 2.89 -13.88 0.67
CA TRP A 58 1.59 -13.25 0.42
C TRP A 58 1.71 -11.76 0.14
N ALA A 59 2.57 -11.05 0.88
CA ALA A 59 2.82 -9.64 0.65
C ALA A 59 3.40 -9.38 -0.75
N LYS A 60 4.36 -10.19 -1.19
CA LYS A 60 4.89 -10.14 -2.58
C LYS A 60 3.80 -10.36 -3.61
N LEU A 61 2.91 -11.34 -3.40
CA LEU A 61 1.80 -11.59 -4.31
C LEU A 61 0.85 -10.39 -4.39
N SER A 62 0.51 -9.78 -3.25
CA SER A 62 -0.32 -8.56 -3.21
C SER A 62 0.35 -7.40 -3.95
N LEU A 63 1.65 -7.17 -3.73
CA LEU A 63 2.42 -6.13 -4.44
C LEU A 63 2.46 -6.39 -5.94
N TRP A 64 2.65 -7.64 -6.36
CA TRP A 64 2.69 -8.03 -7.76
C TRP A 64 1.34 -7.83 -8.46
N ALA A 65 0.24 -8.29 -7.84
CA ALA A 65 -1.11 -8.06 -8.33
C ALA A 65 -1.41 -6.56 -8.43
N ASN A 66 -1.02 -5.78 -7.41
CA ASN A 66 -1.18 -4.33 -7.43
C ASN A 66 -0.37 -3.67 -8.56
N GLY A 67 0.87 -4.11 -8.77
CA GLY A 67 1.75 -3.62 -9.83
C GLY A 67 1.19 -3.84 -11.24
N ARG A 68 0.49 -4.96 -11.48
CA ARG A 68 -0.07 -5.30 -12.80
C ARG A 68 -1.37 -4.59 -13.16
N MET A 69 -2.13 -4.08 -12.20
CA MET A 69 -3.37 -3.35 -12.51
C MET A 69 -3.09 -2.12 -13.37
N SER A 70 -3.98 -1.85 -14.34
CA SER A 70 -3.93 -0.66 -15.18
C SER A 70 -4.12 0.58 -14.31
N GLY A 71 -2.99 1.21 -13.95
CA GLY A 71 -2.93 2.39 -13.09
C GLY A 71 -3.23 3.67 -13.86
N GLU A 72 -4.25 3.67 -14.71
CA GLU A 72 -4.53 4.79 -15.60
C GLU A 72 -4.98 6.03 -14.82
N GLY A 73 -4.54 7.18 -15.31
CA GLY A 73 -4.77 8.46 -14.64
C GLY A 73 -4.04 8.65 -13.31
N SER A 74 -4.13 9.85 -12.76
CA SER A 74 -3.49 10.20 -11.48
C SER A 74 -4.09 9.45 -10.29
N ALA A 75 -5.40 9.21 -10.30
CA ALA A 75 -6.09 8.48 -9.24
C ALA A 75 -5.68 7.00 -9.17
N GLY A 76 -5.53 6.33 -10.32
CA GLY A 76 -5.11 4.93 -10.39
C GLY A 76 -3.69 4.73 -9.86
N ARG A 77 -2.74 5.57 -10.31
CA ARG A 77 -1.36 5.56 -9.82
C ARG A 77 -1.27 5.79 -8.32
N GLN A 78 -1.99 6.80 -7.82
CA GLN A 78 -1.98 7.14 -6.40
C GLN A 78 -2.53 5.99 -5.53
N ARG A 79 -3.64 5.36 -5.93
CA ARG A 79 -4.18 4.20 -5.20
C ARG A 79 -3.14 3.08 -5.12
N LYS A 80 -2.43 2.80 -6.21
CA LYS A 80 -1.36 1.79 -6.23
C LYS A 80 -0.24 2.16 -5.28
N ALA A 81 0.22 3.42 -5.30
CA ALA A 81 1.27 3.91 -4.40
C ALA A 81 0.85 3.81 -2.93
N GLN A 82 -0.37 4.23 -2.59
CA GLN A 82 -0.91 4.13 -1.24
C GLN A 82 -1.01 2.67 -0.75
N ASN A 83 -1.54 1.77 -1.59
CA ASN A 83 -1.65 0.35 -1.25
C ASN A 83 -0.27 -0.26 -0.99
N ASN A 84 0.70 0.02 -1.86
CA ASN A 84 2.08 -0.44 -1.70
C ASN A 84 2.71 0.11 -0.43
N PHE A 85 2.56 1.42 -0.18
CA PHE A 85 3.09 2.06 1.02
C PHE A 85 2.53 1.44 2.29
N MET A 86 1.21 1.36 2.42
CA MET A 86 0.56 0.80 3.60
C MET A 86 0.99 -0.64 3.88
N LEU A 87 1.01 -1.49 2.83
CA LEU A 87 1.39 -2.89 2.97
C LEU A 87 2.87 -3.03 3.36
N ARG A 88 3.77 -2.35 2.65
CA ARG A 88 5.22 -2.46 2.90
C ARG A 88 5.59 -1.89 4.27
N THR A 89 5.01 -0.77 4.69
CA THR A 89 5.21 -0.24 6.05
C THR A 89 4.73 -1.24 7.10
N TRP A 90 3.58 -1.88 6.89
CA TRP A 90 3.08 -2.90 7.82
C TRP A 90 4.04 -4.11 7.89
N VAL A 91 4.52 -4.62 6.75
CA VAL A 91 5.44 -5.77 6.70
C VAL A 91 6.76 -5.44 7.40
N ILE A 92 7.34 -4.27 7.13
CA ILE A 92 8.56 -3.80 7.80
C ILE A 92 8.32 -3.68 9.31
N ASP A 93 7.20 -3.08 9.72
CA ASP A 93 6.90 -2.84 11.14
C ASP A 93 6.63 -4.13 11.93
N LYS A 94 5.96 -5.11 11.32
CA LYS A 94 5.50 -6.32 12.02
C LYS A 94 6.39 -7.53 11.84
N LEU A 95 7.03 -7.66 10.68
CA LEU A 95 7.86 -8.81 10.35
C LEU A 95 9.35 -8.45 10.40
N GLY A 96 9.69 -7.16 10.35
CA GLY A 96 11.06 -6.66 10.32
C GLY A 96 11.58 -6.45 8.90
N PRO A 97 12.50 -5.49 8.71
CA PRO A 97 13.11 -5.20 7.41
C PRO A 97 14.01 -6.34 6.94
N ILE A 98 14.23 -6.42 5.62
CA ILE A 98 15.22 -7.30 4.99
C ILE A 98 16.07 -6.42 4.07
N ALA A 99 17.36 -6.30 4.36
CA ALA A 99 18.24 -5.34 3.70
C ALA A 99 18.43 -5.65 2.21
N GLU A 100 18.47 -6.94 1.87
CA GLU A 100 18.71 -7.43 0.50
C GLU A 100 17.43 -7.41 -0.36
N ASP A 101 16.26 -7.19 0.24
CA ASP A 101 14.98 -7.13 -0.45
C ASP A 101 14.46 -5.70 -0.48
N SER A 102 14.49 -5.08 -1.66
CA SER A 102 14.05 -3.70 -1.84
C SER A 102 12.59 -3.45 -1.46
N ASP A 103 11.72 -4.47 -1.51
CA ASP A 103 10.33 -4.31 -1.05
C ASP A 103 10.26 -4.14 0.47
N TRP A 104 11.21 -4.72 1.21
CA TRP A 104 11.26 -4.70 2.67
C TRP A 104 12.39 -3.81 3.24
N SER A 105 13.04 -3.01 2.39
CA SER A 105 13.97 -1.97 2.81
C SER A 105 13.21 -0.70 3.23
N PRO A 106 13.38 -0.21 4.48
CA PRO A 106 12.84 1.06 4.93
C PRO A 106 13.30 2.24 4.07
N GLU A 107 14.58 2.28 3.70
CA GLU A 107 15.20 3.34 2.90
C GLU A 107 14.62 3.39 1.49
N ALA A 108 14.47 2.22 0.84
CA ALA A 108 13.87 2.13 -0.48
C ALA A 108 12.40 2.59 -0.46
N LEU A 109 11.64 2.18 0.57
CA LEU A 109 10.25 2.60 0.72
C LEU A 109 10.14 4.10 1.00
N ALA A 110 10.98 4.65 1.88
CA ALA A 110 11.01 6.07 2.21
C ALA A 110 11.31 6.92 0.96
N THR A 111 12.33 6.54 0.20
CA THR A 111 12.73 7.22 -1.04
C THR A 111 11.59 7.22 -2.06
N HIS A 112 10.97 6.06 -2.28
CA HIS A 112 9.83 5.93 -3.19
C HIS A 112 8.62 6.75 -2.72
N THR A 113 8.33 6.76 -1.42
CA THR A 113 7.21 7.53 -0.85
C THR A 113 7.41 9.02 -1.07
N LEU A 114 8.62 9.54 -0.83
CA LEU A 114 8.92 10.95 -1.04
C LEU A 114 8.86 11.34 -2.52
N PHE A 115 9.28 10.46 -3.42
CA PHE A 115 9.18 10.67 -4.87
C PHE A 115 7.73 10.80 -5.36
N GLU A 116 6.78 10.10 -4.72
CA GLU A 116 5.35 10.13 -5.06
C GLU A 116 4.62 11.39 -4.54
N LEU A 117 5.25 12.18 -3.66
CA LEU A 117 4.68 13.42 -3.13
C LEU A 117 5.02 14.57 -4.10
N SER A 118 4.01 15.15 -4.74
CA SER A 118 4.19 16.21 -5.74
C SER A 118 4.47 17.59 -5.14
N LEU A 119 4.09 17.79 -3.87
CA LEU A 119 4.34 19.02 -3.13
C LEU A 119 5.53 18.85 -2.20
N THR A 120 6.13 19.95 -1.76
CA THR A 120 7.00 19.94 -0.57
C THR A 120 6.18 20.06 0.70
N PRO A 121 6.73 19.69 1.89
CA PRO A 121 6.03 19.90 3.17
C PRO A 121 5.55 21.35 3.36
N HIS A 122 6.41 22.33 3.05
CA HIS A 122 6.07 23.75 3.13
C HIS A 122 4.89 24.12 2.22
N GLN A 123 4.89 23.67 0.97
CA GLN A 123 3.79 23.94 0.02
C GLN A 123 2.49 23.27 0.47
N ALA A 124 2.56 21.99 0.87
CA ALA A 124 1.40 21.23 1.33
C ALA A 124 0.79 21.84 2.59
N ARG A 125 1.61 22.35 3.52
CA ARG A 125 1.14 23.09 4.69
C ARG A 125 0.43 24.39 4.31
N ALA A 126 1.06 25.23 3.49
CA ALA A 126 0.50 26.52 3.09
C ALA A 126 -0.83 26.38 2.31
N LEU A 127 -1.02 25.28 1.60
CA LEU A 127 -2.31 24.94 0.98
C LEU A 127 -3.28 24.34 2.00
N GLY A 128 -2.81 23.45 2.86
CA GLY A 128 -3.60 22.82 3.92
C GLY A 128 -4.24 23.81 4.88
N GLU A 129 -3.54 24.87 5.29
CA GLU A 129 -4.07 25.88 6.22
C GLU A 129 -5.31 26.64 5.67
N ARG A 130 -5.50 26.65 4.35
CA ARG A 130 -6.62 27.31 3.66
C ARG A 130 -7.42 26.36 2.76
N TRP A 131 -7.42 25.06 3.07
CA TRP A 131 -7.94 24.04 2.18
C TRP A 131 -9.42 24.23 1.82
N THR A 132 -10.22 24.85 2.69
CA THR A 132 -11.65 25.12 2.47
C THR A 132 -11.91 26.12 1.36
N GLU A 133 -10.91 26.92 1.00
CA GLU A 133 -10.98 27.95 -0.05
C GLU A 133 -10.44 27.45 -1.40
N LEU A 134 -9.85 26.25 -1.43
CA LEU A 134 -9.18 25.74 -2.62
C LEU A 134 -10.17 25.09 -3.60
N PRO A 135 -9.83 25.08 -4.91
CA PRO A 135 -10.55 24.25 -5.88
C PRO A 135 -10.53 22.77 -5.51
N ILE A 136 -11.59 22.05 -5.87
CA ILE A 136 -11.77 20.63 -5.51
C ILE A 136 -10.59 19.74 -5.88
N ASP A 137 -9.91 20.03 -6.99
CA ASP A 137 -8.78 19.22 -7.44
C ASP A 137 -7.52 19.40 -6.58
N GLN A 138 -7.31 20.60 -6.02
CA GLN A 138 -6.25 20.83 -5.04
C GLN A 138 -6.60 20.20 -3.69
N ILE A 139 -7.86 20.26 -3.25
CA ILE A 139 -8.30 19.54 -2.04
C ILE A 139 -8.07 18.04 -2.20
N ARG A 140 -8.40 17.49 -3.37
CA ARG A 140 -8.12 16.08 -3.71
C ARG A 140 -6.64 15.81 -3.62
N GLU A 141 -5.79 16.63 -4.22
CA GLU A 141 -4.33 16.52 -4.14
C GLU A 141 -3.83 16.47 -2.69
N LEU A 142 -4.27 17.37 -1.82
CA LEU A 142 -3.87 17.37 -0.40
C LEU A 142 -4.32 16.10 0.32
N ARG A 143 -5.53 15.61 0.05
CA ARG A 143 -5.99 14.30 0.57
C ARG A 143 -5.11 13.15 0.10
N ARG A 144 -4.57 13.23 -1.13
CA ARG A 144 -3.61 12.22 -1.64
C ARG A 144 -2.37 12.17 -0.76
N HIS A 145 -1.77 13.33 -0.50
CA HIS A 145 -0.60 13.45 0.34
C HIS A 145 -0.90 12.97 1.77
N LYS A 146 -2.04 13.35 2.35
CA LYS A 146 -2.44 12.90 3.70
C LYS A 146 -2.58 11.38 3.82
N ASN A 147 -3.11 10.75 2.78
CA ASN A 147 -3.28 9.30 2.73
C ASN A 147 -1.95 8.58 2.56
N LEU A 148 -1.10 9.04 1.65
CA LEU A 148 0.22 8.46 1.41
C LEU A 148 1.17 8.64 2.61
N THR A 149 0.94 9.66 3.44
CA THR A 149 1.75 9.96 4.63
C THR A 149 1.23 9.32 5.93
N ALA A 150 0.14 8.52 5.89
CA ALA A 150 -0.58 8.06 7.08
C ALA A 150 0.23 7.21 8.08
N HIS A 151 1.28 6.53 7.63
CA HIS A 151 2.11 5.64 8.45
C HIS A 151 3.60 5.99 8.40
N ILE A 152 3.93 7.22 7.99
CA ILE A 152 5.33 7.64 7.85
C ILE A 152 6.09 7.58 9.18
N GLU A 153 5.45 7.88 10.32
CA GLU A 153 6.11 7.76 11.64
C GLU A 153 6.55 6.33 11.95
N ARG A 154 5.75 5.32 11.55
CA ARG A 154 6.11 3.90 11.71
C ARG A 154 7.31 3.57 10.83
N LEU A 155 7.30 3.99 9.57
CA LEU A 155 8.44 3.79 8.67
C LEU A 155 9.72 4.48 9.20
N ALA A 156 9.59 5.72 9.69
CA ALA A 156 10.70 6.50 10.21
C ALA A 156 11.36 5.87 11.45
N ALA A 157 10.63 5.06 12.23
CA ALA A 157 11.19 4.32 13.37
C ALA A 157 12.20 3.24 12.96
N HIS A 158 12.14 2.77 11.71
CA HIS A 158 13.08 1.77 11.15
C HIS A 158 14.27 2.39 10.41
N LEU A 159 14.33 3.71 10.31
CA LEU A 159 15.42 4.43 9.65
C LEU A 159 16.47 4.89 10.66
N GLN A 160 17.73 4.77 10.25
CA GLN A 160 18.83 5.45 10.95
C GLN A 160 18.67 6.98 10.84
N PRO A 161 19.14 7.76 11.84
CA PRO A 161 19.19 9.22 11.74
C PRO A 161 19.85 9.67 10.44
N SER A 162 19.11 10.40 9.62
CA SER A 162 19.52 10.81 8.27
C SER A 162 18.58 11.89 7.73
N ALA A 163 19.03 12.64 6.70
CA ALA A 163 18.19 13.62 6.02
C ALA A 163 16.89 13.00 5.46
N LEU A 164 16.95 11.72 5.03
CA LEU A 164 15.78 10.99 4.56
C LEU A 164 14.74 10.80 5.68
N ARG A 165 15.19 10.42 6.87
CA ARG A 165 14.34 10.31 8.06
C ARG A 165 13.77 11.66 8.47
N ASP A 166 14.59 12.71 8.44
CA ASP A 166 14.15 14.06 8.82
C ASP A 166 13.05 14.59 7.89
N GLN A 167 13.20 14.37 6.57
CA GLN A 167 12.16 14.72 5.58
C GLN A 167 10.86 13.97 5.83
N LEU A 168 10.92 12.68 6.17
CA LEU A 168 9.72 11.92 6.55
C LEU A 168 9.05 12.48 7.81
N LEU A 169 9.82 12.85 8.83
CA LEU A 169 9.28 13.44 10.05
C LEU A 169 8.66 14.82 9.80
N GLU A 170 9.22 15.62 8.90
CA GLU A 170 8.64 16.89 8.46
C GLU A 170 7.28 16.67 7.78
N TRP A 171 7.17 15.64 6.95
CA TRP A 171 5.90 15.22 6.35
C TRP A 171 4.88 14.76 7.38
N ALA A 172 5.30 13.99 8.39
CA ALA A 172 4.42 13.56 9.48
C ALA A 172 3.85 14.78 10.23
N GLN A 173 4.67 15.79 10.51
CA GLN A 173 4.21 17.05 11.11
C GLN A 173 3.29 17.84 10.20
N THR A 174 3.58 17.88 8.90
CA THR A 174 2.76 18.59 7.89
C THR A 174 1.38 17.96 7.73
N ARG A 175 1.29 16.63 7.87
CA ARG A 175 0.05 15.86 7.68
C ARG A 175 -1.13 16.38 8.52
N ARG A 176 -0.88 16.93 9.71
CA ARG A 176 -1.93 17.46 10.61
C ARG A 176 -2.71 18.65 10.02
N TYR A 177 -2.13 19.34 9.05
CA TYR A 177 -2.75 20.49 8.37
C TYR A 177 -3.51 20.08 7.10
N LEU A 178 -3.39 18.84 6.66
CA LEU A 178 -4.02 18.39 5.43
C LEU A 178 -5.49 17.97 5.70
N PRO A 179 -6.42 18.22 4.76
CA PRO A 179 -7.82 17.79 4.86
C PRO A 179 -7.97 16.27 4.86
#